data_AF-A0AAV0YSX6-F1
#
_entry.id   AF-A0AAV0YSX6-F1
#
_cell.length_a   1.000
_cell.length_b   1.000
_cell.length_c   1.000
_cell.angle_alpha   90.00
_cell.angle_beta   90.00
_cell.angle_gamma   90.00
#
_symmetry.space_group_name_H-M   'P 1'
#
loop_
_entity.id
_entity.type
_entity.pdbx_description
1 polymer ?
#
loop_
_entity_poly.entity_id
_entity_poly.type
_entity_poly.pdbx_seq_one_letter_code
_entity_poly.pdbx_strand_id
1 'polypeptide(L)'
;MSVSEYAEKFEDMDAYSRKVMYVPDEFWKIDQFMFWLNVDVAHSVSQREFSIYAECLRQCYVVENSLKRVKEERKQNRSLCKDQGKSGQYLKHHNSPLVRKQDYGNHSTQPPQCNKCKKRL
;
A
#
# COMPACT_ATOMS: atom_id res chain seq x y z
N MET A 1 8.82 -13.35 -0.52
CA MET A 1 9.97 -13.65 -1.37
C MET A 1 10.55 -12.33 -1.82
N SER A 2 11.86 -12.17 -1.72
CA SER A 2 12.56 -11.01 -2.26
C SER A 2 12.65 -11.10 -3.80
N VAL A 3 12.93 -9.97 -4.44
CA VAL A 3 13.20 -9.94 -5.90
C VAL A 3 14.36 -10.87 -6.26
N SER A 4 15.40 -10.97 -5.42
CA SER A 4 16.56 -11.84 -5.68
C SER A 4 16.18 -13.32 -5.70
N GLU A 5 15.51 -13.79 -4.64
CA GLU A 5 15.08 -15.19 -4.53
C GLU A 5 14.11 -15.58 -5.65
N TYR A 6 13.28 -14.64 -6.10
CA TYR A 6 12.37 -14.88 -7.21
C TYR A 6 13.11 -14.91 -8.56
N ALA A 7 14.03 -13.99 -8.79
CA ALA A 7 14.84 -13.94 -10.01
C ALA A 7 15.67 -15.21 -10.21
N GLU A 8 16.27 -15.75 -9.15
CA GLU A 8 17.00 -17.03 -9.22
C GLU A 8 16.09 -18.17 -9.69
N LYS A 9 14.91 -18.32 -9.08
CA LYS A 9 13.94 -19.35 -9.47
C LYS A 9 13.42 -19.18 -10.90
N PHE A 10 13.25 -17.93 -11.32
CA PHE A 10 12.79 -17.63 -12.67
C PHE A 10 13.87 -17.95 -13.71
N GLU A 11 15.14 -17.62 -13.44
CA GLU A 11 16.27 -17.99 -14.32
C GLU A 11 16.45 -19.50 -14.42
N ASP A 12 16.25 -20.26 -13.34
CA ASP A 12 16.27 -21.72 -13.37
C ASP A 12 15.16 -22.28 -14.28
N MET A 13 13.95 -21.72 -14.20
CA MET A 13 12.82 -22.08 -15.06
C MET A 13 13.08 -21.72 -16.53
N ASP A 14 13.61 -20.53 -16.79
CA ASP A 14 13.97 -20.06 -18.13
C ASP A 14 15.09 -20.93 -18.74
N ALA A 15 16.09 -21.30 -17.95
CA ALA A 15 17.14 -22.23 -18.35
C ALA A 15 16.59 -23.64 -18.64
N TYR A 16 15.57 -24.10 -17.91
CA TYR A 16 14.87 -25.34 -18.24
C TYR A 16 14.10 -25.23 -19.56
N SER A 17 13.33 -24.17 -19.77
CA SER A 17 12.58 -23.92 -21.01
C SER A 17 13.48 -23.91 -22.25
N ARG A 18 14.66 -23.27 -22.17
CA ARG A 18 15.66 -23.28 -23.24
C ARG A 18 16.12 -24.69 -23.62
N LYS A 19 16.22 -25.61 -22.65
CA LYS A 19 16.60 -27.02 -22.91
C LYS A 19 15.52 -27.81 -23.64
N VAL A 20 14.26 -27.37 -23.55
CA VAL A 20 13.09 -28.04 -24.14
C VAL A 20 12.71 -27.43 -25.52
N MET A 21 13.61 -26.66 -26.15
CA MET A 21 13.49 -26.02 -27.48
C MET A 21 12.66 -24.72 -27.56
N TYR A 22 12.14 -24.19 -26.45
CA TYR A 22 11.51 -22.87 -26.45
C TYR A 22 12.51 -21.82 -25.95
N VAL A 23 12.98 -20.95 -26.84
CA VAL A 23 13.74 -19.75 -26.48
C VAL A 23 12.73 -18.61 -26.38
N PRO A 24 12.40 -18.13 -25.17
CA PRO A 24 11.44 -17.05 -25.03
C PRO A 24 12.01 -15.73 -25.54
N ASP A 25 11.16 -14.93 -26.18
CA ASP A 25 11.46 -13.54 -26.50
C ASP A 25 11.62 -12.69 -25.22
N GLU A 26 12.39 -11.62 -25.29
CA GLU A 26 12.64 -10.71 -24.17
C GLU A 26 11.34 -10.08 -23.64
N PHE A 27 10.41 -9.68 -24.52
CA PHE A 27 9.13 -9.14 -24.07
C PHE A 27 8.29 -10.19 -23.34
N TRP A 28 8.28 -11.42 -23.85
CA TRP A 28 7.61 -12.53 -23.15
C TRP A 28 8.26 -12.81 -21.81
N LYS A 29 9.60 -12.79 -21.73
CA LYS A 29 10.36 -13.02 -20.49
C LYS A 29 10.03 -11.93 -19.46
N ILE A 30 9.95 -10.67 -19.87
CA ILE A 30 9.55 -9.54 -19.02
C ILE A 30 8.11 -9.70 -18.54
N ASP A 31 7.17 -9.98 -19.44
CA ASP A 31 5.75 -10.14 -19.11
C ASP A 31 5.53 -11.27 -18.09
N GLN A 32 6.13 -12.44 -18.32
CA GLN A 32 6.03 -13.58 -17.41
C GLN A 32 6.69 -13.32 -16.06
N PHE A 33 7.87 -12.67 -16.06
CA PHE A 33 8.53 -12.28 -14.82
C PHE A 33 7.68 -11.31 -13.99
N MET A 34 7.12 -10.29 -14.64
CA MET A 34 6.31 -9.27 -13.98
C MET A 34 4.99 -9.81 -13.45
N PHE A 35 4.37 -10.77 -14.13
CA PHE A 35 3.09 -11.35 -13.74
C PHE A 35 3.13 -12.05 -12.36
N TRP A 36 4.22 -12.76 -12.06
CA TRP A 36 4.38 -13.49 -10.79
C TRP A 36 5.19 -12.72 -9.74
N LEU A 37 5.66 -11.52 -10.07
CA LEU A 37 6.39 -10.68 -9.14
C LEU A 37 5.47 -10.14 -8.03
N ASN A 38 6.06 -9.75 -6.90
CA ASN A 38 5.32 -9.08 -5.84
C ASN A 38 4.57 -7.85 -6.37
N VAL A 39 3.27 -7.76 -6.07
CA VAL A 39 2.37 -6.74 -6.64
C VAL A 39 2.86 -5.31 -6.43
N ASP A 40 3.46 -4.99 -5.28
CA ASP A 40 3.92 -3.63 -4.98
C ASP A 40 5.12 -3.23 -5.86
N VAL A 41 6.01 -4.19 -6.10
CA VAL A 41 7.17 -4.02 -6.97
C VAL A 41 6.71 -3.96 -8.43
N ALA A 42 5.90 -4.94 -8.85
CA ALA A 42 5.37 -5.04 -10.21
C ALA A 42 4.62 -3.77 -10.62
N HIS A 43 3.72 -3.28 -9.77
CA HIS A 43 2.98 -2.04 -10.02
C HIS A 43 3.88 -0.82 -10.19
N SER A 44 4.98 -0.73 -9.44
CA SER A 44 5.90 0.40 -9.53
C SER A 44 6.80 0.32 -10.77
N VAL A 45 7.17 -0.89 -11.16
CA VAL A 45 8.04 -1.14 -12.32
C VAL A 45 7.24 -1.03 -13.64
N SER A 46 5.97 -1.46 -13.67
CA SER A 46 5.10 -1.41 -14.85
C SER A 46 4.77 -0.01 -15.35
N GLN A 47 5.09 1.03 -14.58
CA GLN A 47 5.01 2.43 -15.03
C GLN A 47 6.06 2.80 -16.08
N ARG A 48 7.02 1.90 -16.33
CA ARG A 48 8.05 2.04 -17.35
C ARG A 48 8.00 0.86 -18.31
N GLU A 49 8.30 1.13 -19.57
CA GLU A 49 8.48 0.11 -20.58
C GLU A 49 9.93 -0.38 -20.56
N PHE A 50 10.11 -1.68 -20.76
CA PHE A 50 11.43 -2.31 -20.85
C PHE A 50 11.47 -3.18 -22.11
N SER A 51 12.57 -3.09 -22.84
CA SER A 51 12.85 -3.97 -23.99
C SER A 51 13.78 -5.12 -23.65
N ILE A 52 14.46 -5.05 -22.50
CA ILE A 52 15.47 -6.02 -22.06
C ILE A 52 15.19 -6.44 -20.62
N TYR A 53 15.13 -7.74 -20.37
CA TYR A 53 14.84 -8.33 -19.08
C TYR A 53 15.82 -7.88 -17.99
N ALA A 54 17.11 -7.79 -18.30
CA ALA A 54 18.14 -7.35 -17.36
C ALA A 54 17.88 -5.93 -16.81
N GLU A 55 17.35 -5.03 -17.64
CA GLU A 55 17.00 -3.67 -17.23
C GLU A 55 15.77 -3.65 -16.32
N CYS A 56 14.75 -4.45 -16.67
CA CYS A 56 13.57 -4.66 -15.84
C CYS A 56 13.95 -5.20 -14.46
N LEU A 57 14.78 -6.25 -14.41
CA LEU A 57 15.26 -6.87 -13.17
C LEU A 57 16.05 -5.87 -12.31
N ARG A 58 16.96 -5.10 -12.92
CA ARG A 58 17.70 -4.05 -12.21
C ARG A 58 16.76 -3.03 -11.57
N GLN A 59 15.72 -2.61 -12.29
CA GLN A 59 14.72 -1.69 -11.76
C GLN A 59 13.93 -2.30 -10.61
N CYS A 60 13.58 -3.59 -10.68
CA CYS A 60 12.91 -4.30 -9.60
C CYS A 60 13.72 -4.25 -8.29
N TYR A 61 15.04 -4.42 -8.34
CA TYR A 61 15.90 -4.28 -7.16
C TYR A 61 15.87 -2.87 -6.56
N VAL A 62 15.93 -1.84 -7.41
CA VAL A 62 15.88 -0.43 -6.97
C VAL A 62 14.55 -0.12 -6.28
N VAL A 63 13.45 -0.58 -6.88
CA VAL A 63 12.10 -0.40 -6.34
C VAL A 63 11.94 -1.17 -5.04
N GLU A 64 12.35 -2.43 -4.97
CA GLU A 64 12.24 -3.24 -3.75
C GLU A 64 12.98 -2.58 -2.58
N ASN A 65 14.20 -2.09 -2.81
CA ASN A 65 14.96 -1.40 -1.77
C ASN A 65 14.29 -0.09 -1.34
N SER A 66 13.74 0.67 -2.29
CA SER A 66 13.01 1.91 -2.00
C SER A 66 11.74 1.63 -1.17
N LEU A 67 10.99 0.59 -1.51
CA LEU A 67 9.80 0.16 -0.76
C LEU A 67 10.15 -0.34 0.64
N LYS A 68 11.25 -1.10 0.78
CA LYS A 68 11.77 -1.53 2.09
C LYS A 68 12.09 -0.32 2.97
N ARG A 69 12.76 0.70 2.44
CA ARG A 69 13.07 1.94 3.17
C ARG A 69 11.80 2.67 3.62
N VAL A 70 10.84 2.89 2.71
CA VAL A 70 9.56 3.55 3.04
C VAL A 70 8.78 2.76 4.10
N LYS A 71 8.80 1.43 4.04
CA LYS A 71 8.14 0.58 5.04
C LYS A 71 8.78 0.73 6.42
N GLU A 72 10.10 0.86 6.48
CA GLU A 72 10.84 1.03 7.73
C GLU A 72 10.61 2.42 8.34
N GLU A 73 10.68 3.48 7.55
CA GLU A 73 10.34 4.85 7.98
C GLU A 73 8.91 4.92 8.57
N ARG A 74 7.94 4.27 7.91
CA ARG A 74 6.57 4.19 8.40
C ARG A 74 6.45 3.42 9.71
N LYS A 75 7.25 2.39 9.94
CA LYS A 75 7.27 1.66 11.21
C LYS A 75 7.84 2.52 12.33
N GLN A 76 8.95 3.22 12.08
CA GLN A 76 9.58 4.11 13.05
C GLN A 76 8.65 5.27 13.46
N ASN A 77 7.95 5.87 12.50
CA ASN A 77 6.96 6.92 12.81
C ASN A 77 5.76 6.37 13.59
N ARG A 78 5.30 5.15 13.28
CA ARG A 78 4.22 4.50 14.03
C ARG A 78 4.65 4.10 15.45
N SER A 79 5.89 3.69 15.68
CA SER A 79 6.38 3.41 17.04
C SER A 79 6.51 4.69 17.85
N LEU A 80 7.08 5.76 17.27
CA LEU A 80 7.21 7.04 17.94
C LEU A 80 5.86 7.61 18.39
N CYS A 81 4.83 7.50 17.54
CA CYS A 81 3.48 7.94 17.86
C CYS A 81 2.81 7.10 18.97
N LYS A 82 3.13 5.79 19.05
CA LYS A 82 2.65 4.91 20.13
C LYS A 82 3.33 5.20 21.47
N ASP A 83 4.60 5.59 21.43
CA ASP A 83 5.35 5.91 22.65
C ASP A 83 4.95 7.28 23.20
N GLN A 84 4.64 8.26 22.34
CA GLN A 84 4.07 9.55 22.76
C GLN A 84 2.64 9.46 23.33
N GLY A 85 1.87 8.43 22.96
CA GLY A 85 0.54 8.17 23.53
C GLY A 85 0.55 7.62 24.97
N LYS A 86 1.72 7.20 25.49
CA LYS A 86 1.86 6.67 26.86
C LYS A 86 2.21 7.75 27.88
N SER A 87 2.72 8.91 27.47
CA SER A 87 3.06 10.03 28.36
C SER A 87 1.92 11.03 28.59
N GLY A 88 0.71 10.75 28.08
CA GLY A 88 -0.43 11.68 28.09
C GLY A 88 -1.67 11.23 28.87
N GLN A 89 -1.64 10.12 29.62
CA GLN A 89 -2.81 9.66 30.40
C GLN A 89 -2.83 10.20 31.84
N TYR A 90 -2.61 11.50 32.03
CA TYR A 90 -3.01 12.18 33.26
C TYR A 90 -3.44 13.62 32.97
N LEU A 91 -4.57 13.79 32.29
CA LEU A 91 -5.43 14.91 32.58
C LEU A 91 -6.87 14.40 32.62
N LYS A 92 -7.25 13.86 33.79
CA LYS A 92 -8.67 13.69 34.11
C LYS A 92 -9.27 15.09 34.12
N HIS A 93 -10.14 15.41 33.17
CA HIS A 93 -11.06 16.53 33.32
C HIS A 93 -12.00 16.22 34.48
N HIS A 94 -11.58 16.57 35.70
CA HIS A 94 -12.40 16.49 36.89
C HIS A 94 -13.20 17.80 37.02
N ASN A 95 -14.27 17.93 36.23
CA ASN A 95 -15.30 18.92 36.51
C ASN A 95 -16.49 18.20 37.14
N SER A 96 -16.57 18.30 38.47
CA SER A 96 -17.69 17.85 39.28
C SER A 96 -19.01 18.55 38.91
N PRO A 97 -20.15 17.93 39.21
CA PRO A 97 -21.47 18.33 38.73
C PRO A 97 -22.02 19.51 39.54
N LEU A 98 -22.53 20.54 38.86
CA LEU A 98 -23.49 21.47 39.46
C LEU A 98 -24.81 21.45 38.70
N VAL A 99 -25.85 21.25 39.49
CA VAL A 99 -27.24 20.91 39.15
C VAL A 99 -28.04 22.16 38.75
N ARG A 100 -29.07 21.94 37.92
CA ARG A 100 -30.31 22.73 37.65
C ARG A 100 -30.22 23.65 36.41
N LYS A 101 -31.15 23.62 35.44
CA LYS A 101 -32.59 23.32 35.45
C LYS A 101 -33.06 22.59 34.18
N GLN A 102 -34.12 21.81 34.33
CA GLN A 102 -34.95 21.21 33.29
C GLN A 102 -35.51 22.26 32.32
N ASP A 103 -35.73 21.89 31.06
CA ASP A 103 -37.06 21.95 30.44
C ASP A 103 -37.15 21.00 29.24
N TYR A 104 -38.31 20.36 29.11
CA TYR A 104 -38.67 19.31 28.17
C TYR A 104 -38.96 19.84 26.76
N GLY A 105 -38.65 19.06 25.72
CA GLY A 105 -39.15 19.29 24.36
C GLY A 105 -38.68 18.23 23.36
N ASN A 106 -39.60 17.34 22.99
CA ASN A 106 -39.37 16.14 22.18
C ASN A 106 -39.17 16.38 20.67
N HIS A 107 -38.60 15.37 20.02
CA HIS A 107 -38.72 14.98 18.59
C HIS A 107 -37.82 15.66 17.55
N SER A 108 -36.85 14.91 17.01
CA SER A 108 -37.00 14.25 15.68
C SER A 108 -35.65 14.12 14.97
N THR A 109 -35.28 12.88 14.68
CA THR A 109 -34.12 12.46 13.88
C THR A 109 -34.35 12.86 12.41
N GLN A 110 -33.58 13.82 11.88
CA GLN A 110 -33.41 13.97 10.43
C GLN A 110 -31.94 14.21 10.07
N PRO A 111 -31.40 13.52 9.05
CA PRO A 111 -30.06 13.79 8.52
C PRO A 111 -30.03 15.12 7.73
N PRO A 112 -28.85 15.75 7.57
CA PRO A 112 -28.73 17.06 6.94
C PRO A 112 -29.19 17.02 5.48
N GLN A 113 -30.12 17.91 5.12
CA GLN A 113 -30.58 18.09 3.75
C GLN A 113 -29.50 18.78 2.90
N CYS A 114 -29.29 18.27 1.69
CA CYS A 114 -28.35 18.81 0.71
C CYS A 114 -28.95 20.04 -0.02
N ASN A 115 -28.26 21.17 0.05
CA ASN A 115 -28.72 22.47 -0.47
C ASN A 115 -28.63 22.61 -2.01
N LYS A 116 -28.39 21.52 -2.75
CA LYS A 116 -28.10 21.58 -4.21
C LYS A 116 -29.09 20.84 -5.11
N CYS A 117 -30.23 20.38 -4.60
CA CYS A 117 -31.26 19.77 -5.44
C CYS A 117 -32.40 20.77 -5.75
N LYS A 118 -32.14 21.71 -6.67
CA LYS A 118 -33.23 22.47 -7.33
C LYS A 118 -33.90 21.55 -8.36
N LYS A 119 -35.18 21.22 -8.10
CA LYS A 119 -36.05 20.28 -8.84
C LYS A 119 -36.54 20.81 -10.20
N ARG A 120 -37.16 19.87 -10.94
CA ARG A 120 -38.26 19.94 -11.93
C ARG A 120 -37.78 19.73 -13.38
N LEU A 121 -38.40 18.90 -14.21
CA LEU A 121 -39.68 18.18 -14.19
C LEU A 121 -39.49 16.85 -14.92
#